data_AF-A0A7V9H2L5-F1
#
_entry.id   AF-A0A7V9H2L5-F1
#
_cell.length_a   1.000
_cell.length_b   1.000
_cell.length_c   1.000
_cell.angle_alpha   90.00
_cell.angle_beta   90.00
_cell.angle_gamma   90.00
#
_symmetry.space_group_name_H-M   'P 1'
#
loop_
_entity.id
_entity.type
_entity.pdbx_description
1 polymer ?
#
loop_
_entity_poly.entity_id
_entity_poly.type
_entity_poly.pdbx_seq_one_letter_code
_entity_poly.pdbx_strand_id
1 'polypeptide(L)'
;MISRLFARGPDTRIFFATDIHGSETCWKKFLNSGKHYEAKVIVLGGDMTGKALVPIVEGGKGNWHATLLENRRDFTTEDEVKEFEDSVRRRGYYPFRATPDEMSELEVDEKLRDKYFHEEMLGTVERWMRMAEEKLAGTGIECFVSPGNDDQFEVDE
;
A
#
# COMPACT_ATOMS: atom_id res chain seq x y z
N MET A 1 4.62 43.38 -10.19
CA MET A 1 3.26 43.06 -9.69
C MET A 1 2.19 42.95 -10.77
N ILE A 2 2.40 43.43 -12.01
CA ILE A 2 1.37 43.41 -13.07
C ILE A 2 1.26 42.04 -13.78
N SER A 3 2.27 41.16 -13.71
CA SER A 3 2.29 39.89 -14.46
C SER A 3 1.30 38.82 -13.99
N ARG A 4 0.76 38.93 -12.76
CA ARG A 4 -0.26 37.99 -12.25
C ARG A 4 -1.69 38.31 -12.74
N LEU A 5 -1.93 39.49 -13.31
CA LEU A 5 -3.26 39.86 -13.82
C LEU A 5 -3.60 39.19 -15.17
N PHE A 6 -2.61 38.64 -15.87
CA PHE A 6 -2.78 38.02 -17.19
C PHE A 6 -2.32 36.56 -17.26
N ALA A 7 -1.81 36.00 -16.17
CA ALA A 7 -1.48 34.58 -16.10
C ALA A 7 -2.77 33.79 -15.84
N ARG A 8 -3.50 33.44 -16.91
CA ARG A 8 -4.53 32.40 -16.82
C ARG A 8 -3.83 31.08 -16.56
N GLY A 9 -3.90 30.59 -15.32
CA GLY A 9 -3.56 29.20 -15.01
C GLY A 9 -4.46 28.25 -15.80
N PRO A 10 -4.07 26.96 -15.92
CA PRO A 10 -4.91 25.99 -16.62
C PRO A 10 -6.25 25.83 -15.91
N ASP A 11 -7.32 25.66 -16.69
CA ASP A 11 -8.67 25.42 -16.15
C ASP A 11 -8.73 24.13 -15.30
N THR A 12 -7.92 23.14 -15.67
CA THR A 12 -7.74 21.88 -14.93
C THR A 12 -6.25 21.58 -14.78
N ARG A 13 -5.81 21.36 -13.55
CA ARG A 13 -4.47 20.83 -13.24
C ARG A 13 -4.61 19.37 -12.82
N ILE A 14 -3.81 18.51 -13.44
CA ILE A 14 -3.75 17.08 -13.19
C ILE A 14 -2.41 16.75 -12.53
N PHE A 15 -2.44 16.00 -11.43
CA PHE A 15 -1.24 15.34 -10.90
C PHE A 15 -1.26 13.88 -11.35
N PHE A 16 -0.20 13.44 -12.02
CA PHE A 16 -0.04 12.06 -12.47
C PHE A 16 1.17 11.42 -11.77
N ALA A 17 0.99 10.21 -11.26
CA ALA A 17 2.05 9.35 -10.74
C ALA A 17 1.89 7.93 -11.30
N THR A 18 2.95 7.13 -11.21
CA THR A 18 2.96 5.75 -11.68
C THR A 18 3.81 4.86 -10.78
N ASP A 19 3.55 3.55 -10.81
CA ASP A 19 4.42 2.48 -10.30
C ASP A 19 4.78 2.61 -8.81
N ILE A 20 3.76 2.61 -7.95
CA ILE A 20 3.97 2.73 -6.49
C ILE A 20 4.32 1.40 -5.82
N HIS A 21 4.16 0.27 -6.51
CA HIS A 21 4.57 -1.07 -6.10
C HIS A 21 4.26 -1.41 -4.62
N GLY A 22 3.02 -1.22 -4.22
CA GLY A 22 2.52 -1.53 -2.88
C GLY A 22 2.93 -0.53 -1.78
N SER A 23 3.73 0.51 -2.09
CA SER A 23 4.20 1.44 -1.05
C SER A 23 3.06 2.31 -0.53
N GLU A 24 2.60 2.03 0.69
CA GLU A 24 1.57 2.84 1.34
C GLU A 24 2.06 4.28 1.61
N THR A 25 3.37 4.48 1.72
CA THR A 25 3.95 5.83 1.80
C THR A 25 3.71 6.61 0.51
N CYS A 26 3.93 5.99 -0.64
CA CYS A 26 3.66 6.61 -1.94
C CYS A 26 2.17 6.83 -2.15
N TRP A 27 1.32 5.87 -1.78
CA TRP A 27 -0.15 6.04 -1.80
C TRP A 27 -0.60 7.26 -0.99
N LYS A 28 -0.18 7.37 0.27
CA LYS A 28 -0.53 8.51 1.14
C LYS A 28 -0.04 9.85 0.58
N LYS A 29 1.13 9.88 -0.07
CA LYS A 29 1.69 11.06 -0.75
C LYS A 29 0.87 11.41 -2.00
N PHE A 30 0.51 10.42 -2.81
CA PHE A 30 -0.36 10.58 -3.98
C PHE A 30 -1.69 11.22 -3.58
N LEU A 31 -2.38 10.72 -2.55
CA LEU A 31 -3.62 11.33 -2.07
C LEU A 31 -3.43 12.77 -1.56
N ASN A 32 -2.27 13.10 -0.99
CA ASN A 32 -1.95 14.47 -0.56
C ASN A 32 -1.60 15.41 -1.73
N SER A 33 -1.27 14.87 -2.90
CA SER A 33 -0.77 15.64 -4.04
C SER A 33 -1.80 16.64 -4.57
N GLY A 34 -3.09 16.30 -4.53
CA GLY A 34 -4.17 17.17 -4.99
C GLY A 34 -4.16 18.51 -4.27
N LYS A 35 -4.15 18.49 -2.92
CA LYS A 35 -4.04 19.71 -2.12
C LYS A 35 -2.68 20.39 -2.27
N HIS A 36 -1.58 19.64 -2.26
CA HIS A 36 -0.23 20.21 -2.26
C HIS A 36 0.09 20.95 -3.56
N TYR A 37 -0.32 20.39 -4.70
CA TYR A 37 -0.06 20.97 -6.02
C TYR A 37 -1.26 21.72 -6.59
N GLU A 38 -2.33 21.89 -5.82
CA GLU A 38 -3.60 22.50 -6.28
C GLU A 38 -4.15 21.82 -7.54
N ALA A 39 -4.02 20.49 -7.62
CA ALA A 39 -4.56 19.69 -8.71
C ALA A 39 -6.04 19.37 -8.43
N LYS A 40 -6.88 19.53 -9.47
CA LYS A 40 -8.30 19.16 -9.41
C LYS A 40 -8.51 17.67 -9.65
N VAL A 41 -7.58 17.05 -10.36
CA VAL A 41 -7.59 15.62 -10.67
C VAL A 41 -6.25 15.02 -10.29
N ILE A 42 -6.29 13.89 -9.60
CA ILE A 42 -5.10 13.06 -9.34
C ILE A 42 -5.30 11.72 -10.02
N VAL A 43 -4.26 11.25 -10.73
CA VAL A 43 -4.29 10.00 -11.50
C VAL A 43 -3.07 9.18 -11.09
N LEU A 44 -3.31 7.93 -10.71
CA LEU A 44 -2.27 6.92 -10.51
C LEU A 44 -2.45 5.81 -11.54
N GLY A 45 -1.45 5.61 -12.39
CA GLY A 45 -1.38 4.45 -13.30
C GLY A 45 -0.25 3.50 -12.91
N GLY A 46 -0.08 2.44 -13.71
CA GLY A 46 1.07 1.53 -13.57
C GLY A 46 0.95 0.61 -12.34
N ASP A 47 2.02 -0.13 -12.06
CA ASP A 47 1.97 -1.24 -11.12
C ASP A 47 1.74 -0.75 -9.67
N MET A 48 0.62 -1.15 -9.10
CA MET A 48 0.15 -0.69 -7.80
C MET A 48 0.45 -1.66 -6.67
N THR A 49 0.55 -2.96 -6.95
CA THR A 49 0.63 -4.01 -5.94
C THR A 49 2.06 -4.27 -5.46
N GLY A 50 2.14 -4.84 -4.26
CA GLY A 50 3.38 -5.16 -3.56
C GLY A 50 3.98 -6.48 -4.00
N LYS A 51 5.17 -6.77 -3.49
CA LYS A 51 6.02 -7.85 -4.04
C LYS A 51 5.88 -9.19 -3.34
N ALA A 52 5.69 -9.20 -2.03
CA ALA A 52 5.76 -10.44 -1.25
C ALA A 52 5.06 -10.33 0.10
N LEU A 53 4.63 -11.48 0.60
CA LEU A 53 4.25 -11.69 1.99
C LEU A 53 5.48 -11.61 2.91
N VAL A 54 5.30 -11.06 4.11
CA VAL A 54 6.31 -11.02 5.16
C VAL A 54 5.69 -11.58 6.44
N PRO A 55 6.00 -12.83 6.80
CA PRO A 55 5.45 -13.45 8.00
C PRO A 55 6.04 -12.84 9.27
N ILE A 56 5.19 -12.68 10.26
CA ILE A 56 5.55 -12.37 11.64
C ILE A 56 5.11 -13.59 12.47
N VAL A 57 6.09 -14.38 12.89
CA VAL A 57 5.87 -15.74 13.41
C VAL A 57 5.90 -15.75 14.93
N GLU A 58 4.88 -16.35 15.54
CA GLU A 58 4.79 -16.51 16.99
C GLU A 58 5.92 -17.40 17.52
N GLY A 59 6.66 -16.91 18.51
CA GLY A 59 7.69 -17.64 19.26
C GLY A 59 7.21 -18.14 20.63
N GLY A 60 5.94 -17.87 20.98
CA GLY A 60 5.28 -18.24 22.23
C GLY A 60 5.54 -17.24 23.36
N LYS A 61 4.64 -17.25 24.35
CA LYS A 61 4.64 -16.34 25.52
C LYS A 61 4.67 -14.86 25.13
N GLY A 62 3.97 -14.49 24.05
CA GLY A 62 3.90 -13.11 23.54
C GLY A 62 5.14 -12.66 22.75
N ASN A 63 6.10 -13.55 22.49
CA ASN A 63 7.24 -13.25 21.63
C ASN A 63 6.90 -13.52 20.16
N TRP A 64 7.44 -12.69 19.28
CA TRP A 64 7.30 -12.81 17.84
C TRP A 64 8.65 -12.63 17.17
N HIS A 65 8.79 -13.09 15.92
CA HIS A 65 9.95 -12.78 15.11
C HIS A 65 9.58 -12.65 13.63
N ALA A 66 10.36 -11.86 12.91
CA ALA A 66 10.17 -11.69 11.47
C ALA A 66 11.51 -11.41 10.79
N THR A 67 11.61 -11.77 9.52
CA THR A 67 12.76 -11.45 8.68
C THR A 67 12.29 -10.62 7.50
N LEU A 68 12.88 -9.43 7.34
CA LEU A 68 12.65 -8.57 6.19
C LEU A 68 13.99 -8.21 5.57
N LEU A 69 14.18 -8.53 4.28
CA LEU A 69 15.42 -8.24 3.54
C LEU A 69 16.66 -8.72 4.32
N GLU A 70 16.66 -9.99 4.71
CA GLU A 70 17.74 -10.65 5.48
C GLU A 70 17.97 -10.09 6.90
N ASN A 71 17.18 -9.11 7.33
CA ASN A 71 17.26 -8.55 8.67
C ASN A 71 16.21 -9.22 9.56
N ARG A 72 16.67 -10.16 10.39
CA ARG A 72 15.85 -10.77 11.45
C ARG A 72 15.63 -9.77 12.58
N ARG A 73 14.41 -9.77 13.10
CA ARG A 73 14.01 -9.03 14.30
C ARG A 73 13.18 -9.94 15.19
N ASP A 74 13.35 -9.80 16.49
CA ASP A 74 12.53 -10.44 17.50
C ASP A 74 11.78 -9.33 18.26
N PHE A 75 10.55 -9.61 18.66
CA PHE A 75 9.64 -8.67 19.29
C PHE A 75 9.09 -9.29 20.57
N THR A 76 8.94 -8.46 21.61
CA THR A 76 8.46 -8.89 22.94
C THR A 76 7.19 -8.18 23.36
N THR A 77 6.72 -7.23 22.53
CA THR A 77 5.51 -6.46 22.78
C THR A 77 4.66 -6.34 21.52
N GLU A 78 3.37 -6.13 21.72
CA GLU A 78 2.41 -5.92 20.63
C GLU A 78 2.68 -4.63 19.83
N ASP A 79 3.18 -3.57 20.49
CA ASP A 79 3.46 -2.30 19.83
C ASP A 79 4.68 -2.42 18.88
N GLU A 80 5.72 -3.17 19.28
CA GLU A 80 6.86 -3.48 18.40
C GLU A 80 6.42 -4.25 17.15
N VAL A 81 5.48 -5.18 17.30
CA VAL A 81 4.92 -5.93 16.16
C VAL A 81 4.16 -5.00 15.22
N LYS A 82 3.27 -4.14 15.74
CA LYS A 82 2.51 -3.17 14.93
C LYS A 82 3.43 -2.19 14.19
N GLU A 83 4.45 -1.67 14.87
CA GLU A 83 5.44 -0.79 14.23
C GLU A 83 6.18 -1.50 13.09
N PHE A 84 6.50 -2.79 13.26
CA PHE A 84 7.10 -3.59 12.21
C PHE A 84 6.14 -3.81 11.04
N GLU A 85 4.88 -4.17 11.28
CA GLU A 85 3.88 -4.30 10.21
C GLU A 85 3.75 -3.01 9.39
N ASP A 86 3.67 -1.85 10.04
CA ASP A 86 3.63 -0.56 9.36
C ASP A 86 4.92 -0.28 8.57
N SER A 87 6.06 -0.72 9.09
CA SER A 87 7.34 -0.69 8.39
C SER A 87 7.32 -1.52 7.10
N VAL A 88 6.71 -2.70 7.14
CA VAL A 88 6.56 -3.63 6.01
C VAL A 88 5.62 -3.01 4.96
N ARG A 89 4.43 -2.53 5.36
CA ARG A 89 3.45 -1.88 4.47
C ARG A 89 4.02 -0.66 3.75
N ARG A 90 4.78 0.18 4.46
CA ARG A 90 5.43 1.37 3.86
C ARG A 90 6.41 1.01 2.73
N ARG A 91 6.97 -0.20 2.74
CA ARG A 91 7.95 -0.69 1.75
C ARG A 91 7.33 -1.50 0.61
N GLY A 92 6.01 -1.69 0.58
CA GLY A 92 5.35 -2.45 -0.48
C GLY A 92 5.38 -3.96 -0.30
N TYR A 93 5.37 -4.39 0.96
CA TYR A 93 5.23 -5.79 1.34
C TYR A 93 3.95 -5.98 2.17
N TYR A 94 3.49 -7.22 2.24
CA TYR A 94 2.26 -7.60 2.93
C TYR A 94 2.59 -8.31 4.25
N PRO A 95 2.54 -7.62 5.41
CA PRO A 95 2.78 -8.28 6.68
C PRO A 95 1.57 -9.13 7.05
N PHE A 96 1.83 -10.35 7.52
CA PHE A 96 0.80 -11.19 8.13
C PHE A 96 1.36 -11.89 9.36
N ARG A 97 0.49 -12.21 10.31
CA ARG A 97 0.86 -12.96 11.51
C ARG A 97 0.57 -14.43 11.30
N ALA A 98 1.46 -15.29 11.78
CA ALA A 98 1.32 -16.73 11.66
C ALA A 98 1.92 -17.45 12.87
N THR A 99 1.40 -18.65 13.12
CA THR A 99 1.99 -19.65 14.00
C THR A 99 3.06 -20.46 13.25
N PRO A 100 3.96 -21.17 13.96
CA PRO A 100 4.90 -22.09 13.34
C PRO A 100 4.24 -23.19 12.49
N ASP A 101 3.04 -23.65 12.89
CA ASP A 101 2.29 -24.67 12.17
C ASP A 101 1.74 -24.12 10.85
N GLU A 102 1.11 -22.93 10.88
CA GLU A 102 0.67 -22.23 9.67
C GLU A 102 1.83 -21.94 8.71
N MET A 103 3.00 -21.57 9.24
CA MET A 103 4.20 -21.39 8.42
C MET A 103 4.64 -22.70 7.76
N SER A 104 4.60 -23.82 8.48
CA SER A 104 4.96 -25.13 7.94
C SER A 104 4.01 -25.57 6.82
N GLU A 105 2.71 -25.28 6.97
CA GLU A 105 1.71 -25.52 5.91
C GLU A 105 1.97 -24.64 4.68
N LEU A 106 2.19 -23.34 4.90
CA LEU A 106 2.51 -22.40 3.83
C LEU A 106 3.82 -22.77 3.11
N GLU A 107 4.83 -23.32 3.79
CA GLU A 107 6.10 -23.71 3.15
C GLU A 107 5.93 -24.83 2.11
N VAL A 108 5.02 -25.77 2.34
CA VAL A 108 4.83 -26.94 1.47
C VAL A 108 3.69 -26.80 0.46
N ASP A 109 2.74 -25.89 0.70
CA ASP A 109 1.59 -25.66 -0.18
C ASP A 109 1.70 -24.34 -0.95
N GLU A 110 2.17 -24.42 -2.20
CA GLU A 110 2.28 -23.28 -3.11
C GLU A 110 0.93 -22.62 -3.40
N LYS A 111 -0.14 -23.40 -3.56
CA LYS A 111 -1.46 -22.86 -3.86
C LYS A 111 -2.02 -22.09 -2.67
N LEU A 112 -1.76 -22.57 -1.46
CA LEU A 112 -2.14 -21.87 -0.25
C LEU A 112 -1.40 -20.53 -0.13
N ARG A 113 -0.10 -20.49 -0.42
CA ARG A 113 0.67 -19.23 -0.44
C ARG A 113 0.15 -18.24 -1.46
N ASP A 114 -0.11 -18.69 -2.69
CA ASP A 114 -0.61 -17.83 -3.76
C ASP A 114 -1.98 -17.24 -3.40
N LYS A 115 -2.86 -18.07 -2.84
CA LYS A 115 -4.15 -17.63 -2.33
C LYS A 115 -4.00 -16.57 -1.23
N TYR A 116 -3.14 -16.82 -0.25
CA TYR A 116 -2.89 -15.87 0.83
C TYR A 116 -2.30 -14.54 0.33
N PHE A 117 -1.35 -14.61 -0.61
CA PHE A 117 -0.79 -13.42 -1.24
C PHE A 117 -1.88 -12.60 -1.92
N HIS A 118 -2.76 -13.27 -2.68
CA HIS A 118 -3.86 -12.62 -3.37
C HIS A 118 -4.85 -11.95 -2.41
N GLU A 119 -5.24 -12.63 -1.33
CA GLU A 119 -6.12 -12.06 -0.30
C GLU A 119 -5.51 -10.82 0.37
N GLU A 120 -4.23 -10.86 0.74
CA GLU A 120 -3.53 -9.71 1.34
C GLU A 120 -3.35 -8.55 0.36
N MET A 121 -3.08 -8.85 -0.91
CA MET A 121 -2.96 -7.88 -1.99
C MET A 121 -4.29 -7.15 -2.21
N LEU A 122 -5.39 -7.87 -2.44
CA LEU A 122 -6.71 -7.27 -2.64
C LEU A 122 -7.18 -6.51 -1.41
N GLY A 123 -7.01 -7.08 -0.22
CA GLY A 123 -7.33 -6.40 1.03
C GLY A 123 -6.54 -5.10 1.19
N THR A 124 -5.32 -5.02 0.66
CA THR A 124 -4.54 -3.77 0.66
C THR A 124 -5.13 -2.72 -0.28
N VAL A 125 -5.50 -3.11 -1.50
CA VAL A 125 -6.15 -2.22 -2.47
C VAL A 125 -7.48 -1.70 -1.91
N GLU A 126 -8.30 -2.57 -1.31
CA GLU A 126 -9.57 -2.18 -0.68
C GLU A 126 -9.36 -1.14 0.43
N ARG A 127 -8.40 -1.38 1.34
CA ARG A 127 -8.05 -0.40 2.39
C ARG A 127 -7.58 0.92 1.79
N TRP A 128 -6.84 0.89 0.69
CA TRP A 128 -6.38 2.09 0.00
C TRP A 128 -7.53 2.86 -0.63
N MET A 129 -8.50 2.19 -1.26
CA MET A 129 -9.69 2.84 -1.82
C MET A 129 -10.51 3.52 -0.74
N ARG A 130 -10.73 2.85 0.40
CA ARG A 130 -11.38 3.47 1.56
C ARG A 130 -10.62 4.69 2.08
N MET A 131 -9.29 4.61 2.14
CA MET A 131 -8.45 5.75 2.54
C MET A 131 -8.58 6.93 1.56
N ALA A 132 -8.71 6.67 0.25
CA ALA A 132 -8.94 7.71 -0.75
C ALA A 132 -10.32 8.36 -0.57
N GLU A 133 -11.37 7.54 -0.41
CA GLU A 133 -12.73 8.02 -0.17
C GLU A 133 -12.79 8.95 1.05
N GLU A 134 -12.31 8.48 2.21
CA GLU A 134 -12.30 9.24 3.46
C GLU A 134 -11.53 10.56 3.32
N LYS A 135 -10.38 10.53 2.64
CA LYS A 135 -9.47 11.67 2.57
C LYS A 135 -9.87 12.73 1.54
N LEU A 136 -10.53 12.31 0.46
CA LEU A 136 -10.93 13.20 -0.63
C LEU A 136 -12.39 13.66 -0.51
N ALA A 137 -13.19 13.06 0.37
CA ALA A 137 -14.56 13.47 0.65
C ALA A 137 -14.68 14.99 0.88
N GLY A 138 -15.56 15.64 0.13
CA GLY A 138 -15.83 17.07 0.24
C GLY A 138 -14.73 18.00 -0.31
N THR A 139 -13.62 17.47 -0.82
CA THR A 139 -12.53 18.30 -1.39
C THR A 139 -12.80 18.77 -2.81
N GLY A 140 -13.66 18.06 -3.55
CA GLY A 140 -13.89 18.27 -4.98
C GLY A 140 -12.75 17.81 -5.88
N ILE A 141 -11.74 17.11 -5.34
CA ILE A 141 -10.66 16.49 -6.10
C ILE A 141 -11.14 15.14 -6.64
N GLU A 142 -11.00 14.92 -7.94
CA GLU A 142 -11.27 13.64 -8.58
C GLU A 142 -10.01 12.75 -8.52
N CYS A 143 -10.19 11.47 -8.19
CA CYS A 143 -9.11 10.49 -8.09
C CYS A 143 -9.38 9.32 -9.02
N PHE A 144 -8.44 9.03 -9.90
CA PHE A 144 -8.47 7.89 -10.80
C PHE A 144 -7.26 7.00 -10.55
N VAL A 145 -7.50 5.70 -10.57
CA VAL A 145 -6.48 4.67 -10.37
C VAL A 145 -6.66 3.63 -11.46
N SER A 146 -5.56 3.14 -12.02
CA SER A 146 -5.57 2.11 -13.06
C SER A 146 -4.37 1.19 -12.82
N PRO A 147 -4.61 -0.09 -12.48
CA PRO A 147 -3.53 -1.05 -12.26
C PRO A 147 -2.69 -1.28 -13.51
N GLY A 148 -1.44 -1.68 -13.29
CA GLY A 148 -0.45 -1.93 -14.32
C GLY A 148 -0.52 -3.35 -14.89
N ASN A 149 0.49 -3.70 -15.70
CA ASN A 149 0.55 -5.02 -16.35
C ASN A 149 1.03 -6.14 -15.43
N ASP A 150 1.73 -5.83 -14.34
CA ASP A 150 2.20 -6.81 -13.37
C ASP A 150 1.22 -6.99 -12.19
N ASP A 151 0.14 -6.20 -12.16
CA ASP A 151 -0.95 -6.37 -11.22
C ASP A 151 -1.90 -7.49 -11.68
N GLN A 152 -2.53 -8.16 -10.71
CA GLN A 152 -3.54 -9.18 -11.00
C GLN A 152 -4.82 -8.54 -11.54
N PHE A 153 -5.55 -9.23 -12.41
CA PHE A 153 -6.77 -8.70 -13.05
C PHE A 153 -7.84 -8.29 -12.03
N GLU A 154 -7.92 -9.02 -10.92
CA GLU A 154 -8.86 -8.77 -9.82
C GLU A 154 -8.64 -7.42 -9.13
N VAL A 155 -7.52 -6.73 -9.37
CA VAL A 155 -7.28 -5.37 -8.88
C VAL A 155 -8.15 -4.33 -9.61
N ASP A 156 -8.58 -4.63 -10.84
CA ASP A 156 -9.42 -3.75 -11.67
C ASP A 156 -10.93 -4.03 -11.53
N GLU A 157 -11.32 -4.95 -10.62
CA GLU A 157 -12.71 -5.28 -10.28
C GLU A 157 -13.24 -4.48 -9.09
#